data_AF-A0A2C9UA99-F1
#
_entry.id   AF-A0A2C9UA99-F1
#
_cell.length_a   1.000
_cell.length_b   1.000
_cell.length_c   1.000
_cell.angle_alpha   90.00
_cell.angle_beta   90.00
_cell.angle_gamma   90.00
#
_symmetry.space_group_name_H-M   'P 1'
#
loop_
_entity.id
_entity.type
_entity.pdbx_description
1 polymer ?
#
loop_
_entity_poly.entity_id
_entity_poly.type
_entity_poly.pdbx_seq_one_letter_code
_entity_poly.pdbx_strand_id
1 'polypeptide(L)' 'MILEHILVLSTYLFSISIYRLITSRNMVRVLTCLELILNAVNLDFKYFFNFCYSR' A
#
# COMPACT_ATOMS: atom_id res chain seq x y z
N MET A 1 -5.66 -18.79 1.36
CA MET A 1 -6.90 -17.98 1.26
C MET A 1 -6.73 -16.59 1.86
N ILE A 2 -6.29 -16.42 3.11
CA ILE A 2 -6.13 -15.08 3.72
C ILE A 2 -5.07 -14.21 3.01
N LEU A 3 -3.95 -14.80 2.60
CA LEU A 3 -2.84 -14.11 1.91
C LEU A 3 -3.25 -13.55 0.53
N GLU A 4 -3.94 -14.35 -0.28
CA GLU A 4 -4.47 -13.94 -1.59
C GLU A 4 -5.39 -12.71 -1.44
N HIS A 5 -6.22 -12.69 -0.41
CA HIS A 5 -7.16 -11.60 -0.14
C HIS A 5 -6.43 -10.30 0.28
N ILE A 6 -5.38 -10.43 1.09
CA ILE A 6 -4.52 -9.31 1.49
C ILE A 6 -3.79 -8.74 0.26
N LEU A 7 -3.27 -9.59 -0.62
CA LEU A 7 -2.58 -9.18 -1.85
C LEU A 7 -3.50 -8.42 -2.81
N VAL A 8 -4.70 -8.95 -3.04
CA VAL A 8 -5.72 -8.30 -3.90
C VAL A 8 -6.15 -6.95 -3.30
N LEU A 9 -6.38 -6.89 -1.98
CA LEU A 9 -6.75 -5.66 -1.29
C LEU A 9 -5.63 -4.61 -1.36
N SER A 10 -4.37 -5.01 -1.18
CA SER A 10 -3.19 -4.15 -1.28
C SER A 10 -3.04 -3.56 -2.69
N THR A 11 -3.23 -4.40 -3.73
CA THR A 11 -3.18 -3.97 -5.14
C THR A 11 -4.29 -2.95 -5.46
N TYR A 12 -5.49 -3.17 -4.95
CA TYR A 12 -6.63 -2.27 -5.15
C TYR A 12 -6.43 -0.91 -4.46
N LEU A 13 -5.95 -0.90 -3.21
CA LEU A 13 -5.59 0.30 -2.47
C LEU A 13 -4.46 1.09 -3.15
N PHE A 14 -3.49 0.40 -3.73
CA PHE A 14 -2.42 1.02 -4.51
C PHE A 14 -2.94 1.73 -5.76
N SER A 15 -3.81 1.08 -6.55
CA SER A 15 -4.42 1.69 -7.74
C SER A 15 -5.27 2.92 -7.42
N ILE A 16 -6.08 2.89 -6.36
CA ILE A 16 -6.88 4.06 -5.93
C ILE A 16 -5.97 5.21 -5.52
N SER A 17 -4.85 4.90 -4.88
CA SER A 17 -3.93 5.91 -4.39
C SER A 17 -3.17 6.59 -5.54
N ILE A 18 -2.79 5.85 -6.59
CA ILE A 18 -2.26 6.42 -7.85
C ILE A 18 -3.31 7.28 -8.56
N TYR A 19 -4.57 6.84 -8.61
CA TYR A 19 -5.64 7.62 -9.22
C TYR A 19 -5.87 8.97 -8.50
N ARG A 20 -5.84 8.95 -7.16
CA ARG A 20 -5.90 10.16 -6.32
C ARG A 20 -4.70 11.07 -6.50
N LEU A 21 -3.52 10.49 -6.72
CA LEU A 21 -2.28 11.22 -6.97
C LEU A 21 -2.34 12.01 -8.28
N ILE A 22 -2.86 11.39 -9.35
CA ILE A 22 -2.98 12.01 -10.68
C ILE A 22 -4.06 13.09 -10.72
N THR A 23 -5.19 12.88 -10.03
CA THR A 23 -6.34 13.81 -10.04
C THR A 23 -6.18 14.99 -9.07
N SER A 24 -5.31 14.89 -8.07
CA SER A 24 -5.22 15.92 -7.04
C SER A 24 -4.46 17.17 -7.54
N ARG A 25 -5.17 18.29 -7.65
CA ARG A 25 -4.57 19.62 -7.83
C ARG A 25 -3.79 20.12 -6.60
N ASN A 26 -3.94 19.47 -5.45
CA ASN A 26 -3.32 19.90 -4.20
C ASN A 26 -2.22 18.92 -3.79
N MET A 27 -0.96 19.36 -3.87
CA MET A 27 0.21 18.55 -3.52
C MET A 27 0.13 17.98 -2.10
N VAL A 28 -0.39 18.72 -1.13
CA VAL A 28 -0.53 18.23 0.25
C VAL A 28 -1.43 17.00 0.33
N ARG A 29 -2.52 16.98 -0.45
CA ARG A 29 -3.47 15.87 -0.47
C ARG A 29 -2.87 14.62 -1.14
N VAL A 30 -1.93 14.83 -2.06
CA VAL A 30 -1.11 13.77 -2.65
C VAL A 30 -0.14 13.21 -1.61
N LEU A 31 0.60 14.07 -0.91
CA LEU A 31 1.59 13.65 0.09
C LEU A 31 0.96 12.82 1.21
N THR A 32 -0.20 13.23 1.74
CA THR A 32 -0.90 12.44 2.77
C THR A 32 -1.32 11.05 2.27
N CYS A 33 -1.75 10.94 1.00
CA CYS A 33 -2.09 9.64 0.42
C CYS A 33 -0.84 8.79 0.17
N LEU A 34 0.26 9.42 -0.23
CA LEU A 34 1.55 8.78 -0.47
C LEU A 34 2.15 8.23 0.84
N GLU A 35 2.11 9.00 1.93
CA GLU A 35 2.54 8.53 3.26
C GLU A 35 1.72 7.32 3.71
N LEU A 36 0.41 7.31 3.44
CA LEU A 36 -0.47 6.20 3.80
C LEU A 36 -0.15 4.93 2.99
N ILE A 37 0.22 5.06 1.70
CA ILE A 37 0.72 3.94 0.88
C ILE A 37 2.06 3.43 1.40
N LEU A 38 3.02 4.34 1.66
CA LEU A 38 4.36 3.96 2.12
C LEU A 38 4.29 3.22 3.45
N ASN A 39 3.40 3.64 4.36
CA ASN A 39 3.17 2.95 5.62
C ASN A 39 2.55 1.55 5.43
N ALA A 40 1.62 1.39 4.49
CA ALA A 40 1.03 0.09 4.15
C ALA A 40 2.06 -0.87 3.54
N VAL A 41 2.86 -0.41 2.56
CA VAL A 41 3.92 -1.20 1.93
C VAL A 41 4.99 -1.62 2.96
N ASN A 42 5.34 -0.74 3.90
CA ASN A 42 6.31 -1.06 4.93
C ASN A 42 5.80 -2.18 5.88
N LEU A 43 4.49 -2.22 6.15
CA LEU A 43 3.86 -3.33 6.89
C LEU A 43 3.86 -4.62 6.07
N ASP A 44 3.42 -4.57 4.81
CA ASP A 44 3.45 -5.72 3.89
C ASP A 44 4.86 -6.30 3.75
N PHE A 45 5.87 -5.44 3.61
CA PHE A 45 7.27 -5.85 3.53
C PHE A 45 7.79 -6.46 4.82
N LYS A 46 7.35 -5.94 5.98
CA LYS A 46 7.68 -6.51 7.29
C LYS A 46 7.04 -7.88 7.49
N TYR A 47 5.80 -8.06 7.06
CA TYR A 47 5.15 -9.38 7.03
C TYR A 47 5.84 -10.34 6.06
N PHE A 48 6.26 -9.87 4.88
CA PHE A 48 7.02 -10.67 3.92
C PHE A 48 8.37 -11.12 4.49
N PHE A 49 9.12 -10.21 5.10
CA PHE A 49 10.38 -10.54 5.77
C PHE A 49 10.18 -11.53 6.92
N ASN A 50 9.17 -11.32 7.76
CA ASN A 50 8.85 -12.24 8.84
C ASN A 50 8.42 -13.62 8.34
N PHE A 51 7.63 -13.68 7.27
CA PHE A 51 7.24 -14.95 6.63
C PHE A 51 8.43 -15.68 6.01
N CYS A 52 9.36 -14.94 5.40
CA CYS A 52 10.58 -15.49 4.78
C CYS A 52 11.62 -15.93 5.81
N TYR A 53 11.75 -15.20 6.93
CA TYR A 53 12.67 -15.53 8.03
C TYR A 53 12.13 -16.61 8.98
N SER A 54 10.80 -16.68 9.17
CA SER A 54 10.15 -17.69 10.01
C SER A 54 9.97 -19.04 9.29
N ARG A 55 10.59 -19.24 8.12
CA ARG A 55 10.69 -20.52 7.42
C ARG A 55 12.13 -20.98 7.29
#